data_AF-A1YZK0-F1
#
_entry.id   AF-A1YZK0-F1
#
_cell.length_a   1.000
_cell.length_b   1.000
_cell.length_c   1.000
_cell.angle_alpha   90.00
_cell.angle_beta   90.00
_cell.angle_gamma   90.00
#
_symmetry.space_group_name_H-M   'P 1'
#
loop_
_entity.id
_entity.type
_entity.pdbx_description
1 polymer ?
#
loop_
_entity_poly.entity_id
_entity_poly.type
_entity_poly.pdbx_seq_one_letter_code
_entity_poly.pdbx_strand_id
1 'polypeptide(L)'
;DNHLLKYQAVLLEGPVLRLCTCATLNPAAFLPDNEEKIEHNCQQVIAQTYTTRGDLLEIPLTDPDFNLYTDGSSVVEKGLQKARYTVVSDNGILESNP
;
A
#
# COMPACT_ATOMS: atom_id res chain seq x y z
N ASP A 1 -17.38 11.30 -8.55
CA ASP A 1 -16.47 10.60 -9.47
C ASP A 1 -16.66 10.94 -10.94
N ASN A 2 -16.00 12.00 -11.42
CA ASN A 2 -15.90 12.31 -12.86
C ASN A 2 -14.43 12.49 -13.31
N HIS A 3 -13.48 12.37 -12.38
CA HIS A 3 -12.05 12.59 -12.66
C HIS A 3 -11.52 11.63 -13.73
N LEU A 4 -11.91 10.36 -13.68
CA LEU A 4 -11.50 9.37 -14.67
C LEU A 4 -12.00 9.73 -16.08
N LEU A 5 -13.26 10.17 -16.20
CA LEU A 5 -13.85 10.54 -17.49
C LEU A 5 -13.18 11.77 -18.10
N LYS A 6 -12.78 12.75 -17.28
CA LYS A 6 -12.00 13.91 -17.73
C LYS A 6 -10.63 13.51 -18.27
N TYR A 7 -9.92 12.63 -17.56
CA TYR A 7 -8.62 12.14 -18.02
C TYR A 7 -8.75 11.27 -19.27
N GLN A 8 -9.79 10.44 -19.38
CA GLN A 8 -10.04 9.65 -20.58
C GLN A 8 -10.27 10.56 -21.82
N ALA A 9 -11.13 11.56 -21.71
CA ALA A 9 -11.42 12.47 -22.82
C ALA A 9 -10.16 13.23 -23.30
N VAL A 10 -9.27 13.62 -22.38
CA VAL A 10 -8.05 14.37 -22.72
C VAL A 10 -6.91 13.45 -23.16
N LEU A 11 -6.71 12.31 -22.49
CA LEU A 11 -5.54 11.46 -22.66
C LEU A 11 -5.71 10.38 -23.74
N LEU A 12 -6.94 9.86 -23.92
CA LEU A 12 -7.22 8.74 -24.83
C LEU A 12 -7.98 9.19 -26.08
N GLU A 13 -8.91 10.13 -25.94
CA GLU A 13 -9.78 10.59 -27.05
C GLU A 13 -9.22 11.85 -27.75
N GLY A 14 -8.18 12.47 -27.18
CA GLY A 14 -7.48 13.61 -27.76
C GLY A 14 -6.49 13.20 -28.88
N PRO A 15 -6.38 13.94 -29.99
CA PRO A 15 -5.61 13.52 -31.17
C PRO A 15 -4.08 13.60 -31.07
N VAL A 16 -3.50 13.98 -29.92
CA VAL A 16 -2.07 14.40 -29.83
C VAL A 16 -1.33 13.79 -28.64
N LEU A 17 -1.61 12.54 -28.28
CA LEU A 17 -0.83 11.86 -27.24
C LEU A 17 -0.33 10.52 -27.74
N ARG A 18 1.00 10.35 -27.66
CA ARG A 18 1.67 9.07 -27.93
C ARG A 18 2.13 8.53 -26.59
N LEU A 19 1.63 7.35 -26.23
CA LEU A 19 2.15 6.60 -25.11
C LEU A 19 3.47 5.95 -25.53
N CYS A 20 4.50 6.16 -24.73
CA CYS A 20 5.83 5.59 -24.93
C CYS A 20 6.18 4.71 -23.72
N THR A 21 7.11 3.77 -23.89
CA THR A 21 7.67 3.01 -22.78
C THR A 21 8.36 3.95 -21.80
N CYS A 22 8.12 3.79 -20.50
CA CYS A 22 8.78 4.58 -19.46
C CYS A 22 10.29 4.39 -19.54
N ALA A 23 11.03 5.49 -19.68
CA ALA A 23 12.47 5.50 -19.50
C ALA A 23 12.78 5.84 -18.04
N THR A 24 13.87 5.26 -17.49
CA THR A 24 14.46 5.77 -16.25
C THR A 24 14.86 7.23 -16.47
N LEU A 25 14.50 8.11 -15.54
CA LEU A 25 14.85 9.52 -15.60
C LEU A 25 15.87 9.86 -14.52
N ASN A 26 16.89 10.63 -14.88
CA ASN A 26 17.79 11.21 -13.90
C ASN A 26 17.01 12.22 -13.01
N PRO A 27 16.98 12.06 -11.67
CA PRO A 27 16.21 12.95 -10.79
C PRO A 27 16.64 14.43 -10.82
N ALA A 28 17.91 14.71 -11.13
CA ALA A 28 18.43 16.08 -11.18
C ALA A 28 18.13 16.79 -12.51
N ALA A 29 18.17 16.06 -13.63
CA ALA A 29 18.02 16.62 -14.97
C ALA A 29 16.63 16.41 -15.59
N PHE A 30 15.85 15.44 -15.08
CA PHE A 30 14.59 14.96 -15.67
C PHE A 30 14.72 14.54 -17.14
N LEU A 31 15.92 14.09 -17.54
CA LEU A 31 16.21 13.56 -18.86
C LEU A 31 16.29 12.03 -18.79
N PRO A 32 16.03 11.33 -19.92
CA PRO A 32 16.25 9.90 -20.01
C PRO A 32 17.68 9.56 -19.58
N ASP A 33 17.80 8.63 -18.65
CA ASP A 33 19.09 8.08 -18.29
C ASP A 33 19.60 7.17 -19.41
N ASN A 34 20.92 7.12 -19.60
CA ASN A 34 21.55 6.27 -20.62
C ASN A 34 21.74 4.83 -20.13
N GLU A 35 21.19 4.48 -18.96
CA GLU A 35 21.20 3.14 -18.41
C GLU A 35 20.38 2.15 -19.26
N GLU A 36 20.68 0.85 -19.14
CA GLU A 36 20.03 -0.21 -19.92
C GLU A 36 18.51 -0.12 -19.85
N LYS A 37 17.88 -0.36 -21.01
CA LYS A 37 16.44 -0.31 -21.18
C LYS A 37 15.81 -1.41 -20.31
N ILE A 38 15.29 -1.04 -19.14
CA ILE A 38 14.59 -1.96 -18.25
C ILE A 38 13.38 -2.53 -19.00
N GLU A 39 13.31 -3.87 -19.11
CA GLU A 39 12.18 -4.54 -19.74
C GLU A 39 10.92 -4.31 -18.88
N HIS A 40 9.97 -3.54 -19.42
CA HIS A 40 8.74 -3.21 -18.71
C HIS A 40 7.72 -4.36 -18.81
N ASN A 41 7.67 -5.21 -17.78
CA ASN A 41 6.64 -6.25 -17.66
C ASN A 41 5.39 -5.70 -16.95
N CYS A 42 4.37 -5.32 -17.73
CA CYS A 42 3.12 -4.78 -17.20
C CYS A 42 2.42 -5.72 -16.21
N GLN A 43 2.51 -7.04 -16.40
CA GLN A 43 1.87 -8.01 -15.50
C GLN A 43 2.57 -8.06 -14.13
N GLN A 44 3.91 -7.97 -14.12
CA GLN A 44 4.68 -7.88 -12.88
C GLN A 44 4.39 -6.59 -12.13
N VAL A 45 4.34 -5.45 -12.84
CA VAL A 45 4.03 -4.14 -12.23
C VAL A 45 2.62 -4.16 -11.60
N ILE A 46 1.63 -4.68 -12.32
CA ILE A 46 0.27 -4.85 -11.79
C ILE A 46 0.31 -5.77 -10.56
N ALA A 47 0.95 -6.93 -10.63
CA ALA A 47 1.05 -7.83 -9.48
C ALA A 47 1.67 -7.14 -8.26
N GLN A 48 2.73 -6.33 -8.44
CA GLN A 48 3.35 -5.53 -7.37
C GLN A 48 2.45 -4.39 -6.85
N THR A 49 1.62 -3.79 -7.69
CA THR A 49 0.67 -2.74 -7.23
C THR A 49 -0.50 -3.33 -6.46
N TYR A 50 -0.86 -4.59 -6.76
CA TYR A 50 -1.92 -5.33 -6.09
C TYR A 50 -1.43 -6.21 -4.95
N THR A 51 -0.10 -6.34 -4.75
CA THR A 51 0.44 -6.98 -3.55
C THR A 51 0.13 -6.13 -2.33
N THR A 52 -0.20 -6.81 -1.23
CA THR A 52 -0.41 -6.27 0.10
C THR A 52 0.68 -5.24 0.44
N ARG A 53 0.28 -4.08 0.97
CA ARG A 53 1.11 -2.96 1.45
C ARG A 53 2.60 -3.31 1.62
N GLY A 54 3.38 -3.18 0.55
CA GLY A 54 4.80 -3.53 0.54
C GLY A 54 5.66 -2.60 1.41
N ASP A 55 5.10 -1.47 1.82
CA ASP A 55 5.64 -0.54 2.79
C ASP A 55 5.49 -1.02 4.25
N LEU A 56 4.68 -2.05 4.51
CA LEU A 56 4.54 -2.65 5.83
C LEU A 56 5.69 -3.65 6.05
N LEU A 57 6.72 -3.18 6.74
CA LEU A 57 7.89 -3.99 7.09
C LEU A 57 7.75 -4.58 8.50
N GLU A 58 8.41 -5.70 8.75
CA GLU A 58 8.59 -6.28 10.09
C GLU A 58 9.60 -5.47 10.96
N ILE A 59 9.89 -4.23 10.57
CA ILE A 59 10.83 -3.34 11.24
C ILE A 59 10.02 -2.24 11.94
N PRO A 60 10.22 -2.00 13.25
CA PRO A 60 9.55 -0.91 13.95
C PRO A 60 9.84 0.45 13.32
N LEU A 61 8.85 1.34 13.35
CA LEU A 61 9.04 2.74 12.97
C LEU A 61 10.02 3.44 13.92
N THR A 62 10.84 4.36 13.40
CA THR A 62 11.80 5.11 14.22
C THR A 62 11.12 6.09 15.17
N ASP A 63 10.00 6.68 14.78
CA ASP A 63 9.23 7.65 15.58
C ASP A 63 7.72 7.42 15.35
N PRO A 64 7.13 6.38 15.97
CA PRO A 64 5.71 6.11 15.83
C PRO A 64 4.87 7.04 16.72
N ASP A 65 3.70 7.48 16.22
CA ASP A 65 2.72 8.20 17.05
C ASP A 65 2.24 7.34 18.24
N PHE A 66 2.13 6.02 18.04
CA PHE A 66 1.74 5.05 19.06
C PHE A 66 2.47 3.72 18.89
N ASN A 67 2.94 3.14 20.01
CA ASN A 67 3.25 1.72 20.10
C ASN A 67 1.99 0.99 20.58
N LEU A 68 1.46 0.10 19.74
CA LEU A 68 0.28 -0.68 20.06
C LEU A 68 0.64 -2.14 20.23
N TYR A 69 0.11 -2.73 21.31
CA TYR A 69 0.16 -4.14 21.61
C TYR A 69 -1.25 -4.68 21.52
N THR A 70 -1.43 -5.77 20.80
CA THR A 70 -2.73 -6.43 20.67
C THR A 70 -2.62 -7.84 21.20
N ASP A 71 -3.63 -8.25 21.97
CA ASP A 71 -3.81 -9.64 22.35
C ASP A 71 -5.26 -10.06 22.14
N GLY A 72 -5.45 -11.32 21.78
CA GLY A 72 -6.73 -11.92 21.51
C GLY A 72 -6.79 -13.30 22.13
N SER A 73 -7.80 -13.54 22.98
CA SER A 73 -8.01 -14.84 23.62
C SER A 73 -9.31 -15.45 23.10
N SER A 74 -9.29 -16.75 22.77
CA SER A 74 -10.49 -17.48 22.36
C SER A 74 -10.57 -18.79 23.13
N VAL A 75 -11.69 -19.02 23.81
CA VAL A 75 -11.94 -20.23 24.59
C VAL A 75 -13.29 -20.84 24.23
N VAL A 76 -13.36 -22.16 24.17
CA VAL A 76 -14.63 -22.88 24.00
C VAL A 76 -15.08 -23.39 25.36
N GLU A 77 -16.21 -22.89 25.84
CA GLU A 77 -16.83 -23.32 27.09
C GLU A 77 -18.22 -23.88 26.80
N LYS A 78 -18.47 -25.12 27.22
CA LYS A 78 -19.76 -25.81 27.03
C LYS A 78 -20.23 -25.84 25.56
N GLY A 79 -19.28 -25.96 24.63
CA GLY A 79 -19.55 -25.96 23.18
C GLY A 79 -19.77 -24.59 22.55
N LEU A 80 -19.69 -23.49 23.32
CA LEU A 80 -19.80 -22.13 22.81
C LEU A 80 -18.42 -21.45 22.78
N GLN A 81 -18.07 -20.83 21.65
CA GLN A 81 -16.86 -20.04 21.51
C GLN A 81 -17.06 -18.64 22.13
N LYS A 82 -16.10 -18.23 22.97
CA LYS A 82 -15.99 -16.90 23.56
C LYS A 82 -14.64 -16.32 23.16
N ALA A 83 -14.60 -15.13 22.57
CA ALA A 83 -13.38 -14.58 22.01
C ALA A 83 -13.23 -13.09 22.36
N ARG A 84 -12.23 -12.75 23.18
CA ARG A 84 -11.99 -11.39 23.63
C ARG A 84 -10.76 -10.80 22.94
N TYR A 85 -10.70 -9.48 22.89
CA TYR A 85 -9.50 -8.77 22.48
C TYR A 85 -9.21 -7.58 23.39
N THR A 86 -7.94 -7.17 23.37
CA THR A 86 -7.46 -5.96 24.03
C THR A 86 -6.41 -5.28 23.17
N VAL A 87 -6.50 -3.96 23.06
CA VAL A 87 -5.50 -3.09 22.44
C VAL A 87 -4.93 -2.19 23.52
N VAL A 88 -3.62 -2.25 23.70
CA VAL A 88 -2.89 -1.55 24.76
C VAL A 88 -1.80 -0.69 24.13
N SER A 89 -1.53 0.45 24.73
CA SER A 89 -0.38 1.30 24.43
C SER A 89 0.54 1.41 25.65
N ASP A 90 1.68 2.06 25.47
CA ASP A 90 2.59 2.41 26.58
C ASP A 90 1.87 3.19 27.71
N ASN A 91 0.78 3.90 27.37
CA ASN A 91 0.01 4.72 28.29
C ASN A 91 -1.21 3.99 28.91
N GLY A 92 -1.41 2.71 28.60
CA GLY A 92 -2.49 1.88 29.13
C GLY A 92 -3.48 1.34 28.09
N ILE A 93 -4.63 0.86 28.56
CA ILE A 93 -5.65 0.21 27.73
C ILE A 93 -6.39 1.26 26.89
N LEU A 94 -6.38 1.07 25.58
CA LEU A 94 -7.15 1.89 24.65
C LEU A 94 -8.53 1.29 24.39
N GLU A 95 -8.59 -0.03 24.21
CA GLU A 95 -9.84 -0.73 23.91
C GLU A 95 -9.79 -2.16 24.44
N SER A 96 -10.91 -2.67 24.94
CA SER A 96 -11.07 -4.09 25.24
C SER A 96 -12.54 -4.50 25.13
N ASN A 97 -12.80 -5.61 24.45
CA ASN A 97 -14.14 -6.18 24.37
C ASN A 97 -14.14 -7.73 24.47
N PRO A 98 -15.26 -8.33 24.91
CA PRO A 98 -15.42 -9.78 25.05
C PRO A 98 -15.62 -10.55 23.76
#